data_AF-A0A3N7CIV1-F1
#
_entry.id   AF-A0A3N7CIV1-F1
#
_cell.length_a   1.000
_cell.length_b   1.000
_cell.length_c   1.000
_cell.angle_alpha   90.00
_cell.angle_beta   90.00
_cell.angle_gamma   90.00
#
_symmetry.space_group_name_H-M   'P 1'
#
loop_
_entity.id
_entity.type
_entity.pdbx_description
1 polymer ?
#
loop_
_entity_poly.entity_id
_entity_poly.type
_entity_poly.pdbx_seq_one_letter_code
_entity_poly.pdbx_strand_id
1 'polypeptide(L)'
;MKNLSKFLIISLTAVSSMTANAQIAETKGLQKRVETINLLSDKASYLDSLLDHVKTYPGKFSTVTKSEREAAKNNIQIEYNSILLTIFNKSDQKGVSRIKKSMSKAFSDCFKLLDGDKLTKERQDNLDQLIADTKVLIRRYSFLSEARFGNQDSKLTIK
;
A
#
# COMPACT_ATOMS: atom_id res chain seq x y z
N MET A 1 -9.38 -39.64 15.71
CA MET A 1 -10.00 -38.42 15.16
C MET A 1 -9.47 -38.17 13.75
N LYS A 2 -10.18 -38.64 12.72
CA LYS A 2 -9.81 -38.44 11.31
C LYS A 2 -11.08 -38.04 10.56
N ASN A 3 -11.42 -36.75 10.59
CA ASN A 3 -12.36 -36.09 9.66
C ASN A 3 -12.66 -34.60 10.01
N LEU A 4 -11.76 -33.91 10.72
CA LEU A 4 -11.87 -32.44 10.88
C LEU A 4 -11.54 -31.69 9.58
N SER A 5 -10.70 -32.28 8.72
CA SER A 5 -10.25 -31.62 7.48
C SER A 5 -11.36 -31.50 6.43
N LYS A 6 -12.36 -32.41 6.41
CA LYS A 6 -13.45 -32.34 5.44
C LYS A 6 -14.56 -31.37 5.85
N PHE A 7 -14.73 -31.11 7.15
CA PHE A 7 -15.71 -30.13 7.64
C PHE A 7 -15.23 -28.68 7.41
N LEU A 8 -13.92 -28.43 7.56
CA LEU A 8 -13.31 -27.14 7.24
C LEU A 8 -13.35 -26.83 5.72
N ILE A 9 -13.27 -27.85 4.86
CA ILE A 9 -13.32 -27.65 3.40
C ILE A 9 -14.73 -27.31 2.92
N ILE A 10 -15.78 -27.80 3.61
CA ILE A 10 -17.19 -27.56 3.24
C ILE A 10 -17.70 -26.21 3.77
N SER A 11 -17.22 -25.74 4.93
CA SER A 11 -17.52 -24.36 5.39
C SER A 11 -16.82 -23.27 4.55
N LEU A 12 -15.80 -23.64 3.77
CA LEU A 12 -15.05 -22.76 2.86
C LEU A 12 -15.60 -22.73 1.42
N THR A 13 -16.61 -23.56 1.09
CA THR A 13 -17.14 -23.67 -0.29
C THR A 13 -18.50 -23.00 -0.51
N ALA A 14 -19.11 -22.38 0.49
CA ALA A 14 -20.45 -21.79 0.36
C ALA A 14 -20.62 -20.37 0.93
N VAL A 15 -19.54 -19.61 1.16
CA VAL A 15 -19.61 -18.14 1.29
C VAL A 15 -19.19 -17.49 -0.02
N SER A 16 -20.07 -17.67 -1.00
CA SER A 16 -20.26 -16.89 -2.22
C SER A 16 -19.11 -16.87 -3.24
N SER A 17 -19.41 -17.26 -4.47
CA SER A 17 -18.67 -16.92 -5.68
C SER A 17 -18.29 -15.43 -5.79
N MET A 18 -18.94 -14.55 -5.03
CA MET A 18 -18.59 -13.13 -4.90
C MET A 18 -17.31 -12.89 -4.09
N THR A 19 -17.00 -13.65 -3.04
CA THR A 19 -15.74 -13.50 -2.29
C THR A 19 -14.54 -14.03 -3.08
N ALA A 20 -14.72 -15.14 -3.81
CA ALA A 20 -13.72 -15.65 -4.73
C ALA A 20 -13.47 -14.67 -5.90
N ASN A 21 -14.53 -14.10 -6.49
CA ASN A 21 -14.39 -13.09 -7.54
C ASN A 21 -13.78 -11.78 -7.01
N ALA A 22 -14.10 -11.36 -5.78
CA ALA A 22 -13.48 -10.21 -5.13
C ALA A 22 -11.98 -10.46 -4.88
N GLN A 23 -11.60 -11.63 -4.35
CA GLN A 23 -10.20 -12.02 -4.16
C GLN A 23 -9.43 -12.12 -5.49
N ILE A 24 -10.05 -12.66 -6.54
CA ILE A 24 -9.45 -12.70 -7.89
C ILE A 24 -9.28 -11.29 -8.45
N ALA A 25 -10.26 -10.41 -8.29
CA ALA A 25 -10.19 -9.02 -8.75
C ALA A 25 -9.13 -8.22 -7.99
N GLU A 26 -9.04 -8.38 -6.67
CA GLU A 26 -8.01 -7.77 -5.83
C GLU A 26 -6.60 -8.27 -6.20
N THR A 27 -6.46 -9.57 -6.46
CA THR A 27 -5.18 -10.17 -6.90
C THR A 27 -4.74 -9.62 -8.26
N LYS A 28 -5.66 -9.54 -9.23
CA LYS A 28 -5.37 -8.92 -10.54
C LYS A 28 -5.05 -7.43 -10.41
N GLY A 29 -5.76 -6.71 -9.56
CA GLY A 29 -5.51 -5.30 -9.24
C GLY A 29 -4.11 -5.10 -8.64
N LEU A 30 -3.72 -5.96 -7.70
CA LEU A 30 -2.40 -5.94 -7.07
C LEU A 30 -1.29 -6.21 -8.09
N GLN A 31 -1.44 -7.23 -8.95
CA GLN A 31 -0.48 -7.58 -9.99
C GLN A 31 -0.23 -6.41 -10.95
N LYS A 32 -1.31 -5.84 -11.51
CA LYS A 32 -1.21 -4.70 -12.43
C LYS A 32 -0.50 -3.49 -11.80
N ARG A 33 -0.76 -3.22 -10.51
CA ARG A 33 -0.10 -2.13 -9.78
C ARG A 33 1.39 -2.42 -9.53
N VAL A 34 1.73 -3.65 -9.17
CA VAL A 34 3.14 -4.09 -9.02
C VAL A 34 3.90 -3.89 -10.34
N GLU A 35 3.33 -4.33 -11.46
CA GLU A 35 3.92 -4.13 -12.80
C GLU A 35 4.12 -2.64 -13.10
N THR A 36 3.09 -1.83 -12.87
CA THR A 36 3.15 -0.38 -13.08
C THR A 36 4.28 0.26 -12.28
N ILE A 37 4.42 -0.06 -10.99
CA ILE A 37 5.47 0.50 -10.12
C ILE A 37 6.87 0.06 -10.56
N ASN A 38 7.05 -1.19 -11.01
CA ASN A 38 8.35 -1.65 -11.49
C ASN A 38 8.82 -0.87 -12.71
N LEU A 39 7.90 -0.42 -13.57
CA LEU A 39 8.18 0.36 -14.78
C LEU A 39 8.46 1.85 -14.50
N LEU A 40 8.22 2.33 -13.27
CA LEU A 40 8.47 3.74 -12.93
C LEU A 40 9.98 4.04 -12.88
N SER A 41 10.37 5.08 -13.61
CA SER A 41 11.71 5.67 -13.59
C SER A 41 11.97 6.48 -12.33
N ASP A 42 10.94 7.12 -11.77
CA ASP A 42 11.01 7.91 -10.55
C ASP A 42 9.97 7.43 -9.54
N LYS A 43 10.42 6.59 -8.61
CA LYS A 43 9.59 6.05 -7.54
C LYS A 43 9.41 7.05 -6.41
N ALA A 44 10.31 8.04 -6.26
CA ALA A 44 10.17 9.09 -5.26
C ALA A 44 8.96 9.98 -5.55
N SER A 45 8.84 10.47 -6.79
CA SER A 45 7.69 11.28 -7.22
C SER A 45 6.35 10.55 -7.07
N TYR A 46 6.35 9.25 -7.36
CA TYR A 46 5.17 8.41 -7.18
C TYR A 46 4.77 8.27 -5.70
N LEU A 47 5.74 8.02 -4.81
CA LEU A 47 5.47 7.95 -3.37
C LEU A 47 5.03 9.30 -2.80
N ASP A 48 5.61 10.41 -3.27
CA ASP A 48 5.21 11.77 -2.88
C ASP A 48 3.74 12.06 -3.26
N SER A 49 3.33 11.70 -4.48
CA SER A 49 1.95 11.85 -4.94
C SER A 49 0.97 10.99 -4.16
N LEU A 50 1.34 9.74 -3.85
CA LEU A 50 0.52 8.87 -3.04
C LEU A 50 0.31 9.42 -1.63
N LEU A 51 1.34 10.01 -1.03
CA LEU A 51 1.24 10.65 0.27
C LEU A 51 0.27 11.85 0.26
N ASP A 52 0.18 12.61 -0.84
CA ASP A 52 -0.86 13.65 -0.97
C ASP A 52 -2.27 13.08 -1.02
N HIS A 53 -2.44 11.90 -1.64
CA HIS A 53 -3.73 11.22 -1.57
C HIS A 53 -4.04 10.80 -0.13
N VAL A 54 -3.11 10.13 0.56
CA VAL A 54 -3.28 9.70 1.97
C VAL A 54 -3.65 10.90 2.86
N LYS A 55 -3.04 12.06 2.63
CA LYS A 55 -3.35 13.31 3.34
C LYS A 55 -4.82 13.72 3.19
N THR A 56 -5.35 13.65 1.97
CA THR A 56 -6.65 14.22 1.61
C THR A 56 -7.82 13.25 1.78
N TYR A 57 -7.55 11.94 1.86
CA TYR A 57 -8.57 10.89 1.98
C TYR A 57 -9.50 11.07 3.19
N PRO A 58 -9.02 11.25 4.43
CA PRO A 58 -9.91 11.34 5.59
C PRO A 58 -10.95 12.46 5.46
N GLY A 59 -10.53 13.65 5.05
CA GLY A 59 -11.43 14.79 4.81
C GLY A 59 -12.41 14.51 3.67
N LYS A 60 -11.91 14.04 2.52
CA LYS A 60 -12.72 13.78 1.32
C LYS A 60 -13.79 12.70 1.54
N PHE A 61 -13.52 11.70 2.37
CA PHE A 61 -14.40 10.56 2.60
C PHE A 61 -15.12 10.60 3.97
N SER A 62 -15.01 11.71 4.70
CA SER A 62 -15.63 11.86 6.03
C SER A 62 -17.15 11.80 6.00
N THR A 63 -17.77 12.33 4.95
CA THR A 63 -19.24 12.44 4.80
C THR A 63 -19.85 11.45 3.81
N VAL A 64 -19.05 10.61 3.17
CA VAL A 64 -19.55 9.61 2.21
C VAL A 64 -20.07 8.36 2.91
N THR A 65 -20.76 7.50 2.14
CA THR A 65 -21.32 6.25 2.67
C THR A 65 -20.22 5.28 3.12
N LYS A 66 -20.56 4.37 4.05
CA LYS A 66 -19.64 3.35 4.54
C LYS A 66 -19.07 2.48 3.41
N SER A 67 -19.89 2.09 2.43
CA SER A 67 -19.47 1.26 1.30
C SER A 67 -18.43 1.97 0.42
N GLU A 68 -18.62 3.26 0.15
CA GLU A 68 -17.65 4.05 -0.63
C GLU A 68 -16.34 4.23 0.12
N ARG A 69 -16.41 4.37 1.44
CA ARG A 69 -15.24 4.47 2.31
C ARG A 69 -14.43 3.19 2.34
N GLU A 70 -15.09 2.04 2.47
CA GLU A 70 -14.41 0.73 2.41
C GLU A 70 -13.79 0.47 1.04
N ALA A 71 -14.47 0.84 -0.06
CA ALA A 71 -13.88 0.74 -1.39
C ALA A 71 -12.60 1.58 -1.52
N ALA A 72 -12.61 2.81 -0.99
CA ALA A 72 -11.43 3.67 -0.96
C ALA A 72 -10.30 3.08 -0.10
N LYS A 73 -10.62 2.56 1.09
CA LYS A 73 -9.64 1.88 1.96
C LYS A 73 -9.00 0.68 1.27
N ASN A 74 -9.81 -0.17 0.63
CA ASN A 74 -9.31 -1.33 -0.10
C ASN A 74 -8.36 -0.91 -1.22
N ASN A 75 -8.71 0.14 -1.97
CA ASN A 75 -7.86 0.65 -3.04
C ASN A 75 -6.50 1.16 -2.53
N ILE A 76 -6.49 1.90 -1.42
CA ILE A 76 -5.27 2.38 -0.76
C ILE A 76 -4.45 1.21 -0.20
N GLN A 77 -5.10 0.20 0.38
CA GLN A 77 -4.44 -0.99 0.91
C GLN A 77 -3.75 -1.79 -0.19
N ILE A 78 -4.40 -1.97 -1.35
CA ILE A 78 -3.79 -2.62 -2.51
C ILE A 78 -2.56 -1.83 -2.97
N GLU A 79 -2.66 -0.50 -3.08
CA GLU A 79 -1.52 0.36 -3.44
C GLU A 79 -0.34 0.20 -2.48
N TYR A 80 -0.62 0.26 -1.18
CA TYR A 80 0.39 0.11 -0.15
C TYR A 80 1.07 -1.27 -0.20
N ASN A 81 0.29 -2.34 -0.41
CA ASN A 81 0.81 -3.69 -0.58
C ASN A 81 1.70 -3.80 -1.82
N SER A 82 1.32 -3.17 -2.94
CA SER A 82 2.16 -3.13 -4.16
C SER A 82 3.51 -2.46 -3.89
N ILE A 83 3.54 -1.36 -3.12
CA ILE A 83 4.77 -0.68 -2.72
C ILE A 83 5.64 -1.55 -1.82
N LEU A 84 5.03 -2.25 -0.86
CA LEU A 84 5.75 -3.19 0.02
C LEU A 84 6.47 -4.26 -0.79
N LEU A 85 5.77 -4.85 -1.78
CA LEU A 85 6.30 -5.93 -2.62
C LEU A 85 7.32 -5.48 -3.68
N THR A 86 7.41 -4.18 -3.96
CA THR A 86 8.29 -3.63 -4.99
C THR A 86 9.41 -2.82 -4.36
N ILE A 87 9.12 -1.61 -3.89
CA ILE A 87 10.10 -0.64 -3.43
C ILE A 87 10.78 -1.11 -2.14
N PHE A 88 10.01 -1.62 -1.18
CA PHE A 88 10.55 -1.89 0.15
C PHE A 88 11.12 -3.29 0.33
N ASN A 89 10.56 -4.32 -0.30
CA ASN A 89 11.05 -5.69 -0.15
C ASN A 89 12.17 -6.04 -1.15
N LYS A 90 12.31 -5.33 -2.27
CA LYS A 90 13.39 -5.59 -3.26
C LYS A 90 14.65 -4.75 -3.04
N SER A 91 14.68 -3.92 -2.01
CA SER A 91 15.75 -2.93 -1.81
C SER A 91 16.55 -3.20 -0.54
N ASP A 92 17.86 -3.35 -0.71
CA ASP A 92 18.86 -3.47 0.35
C ASP A 92 19.39 -2.10 0.83
N GLN A 93 18.94 -1.02 0.17
CA GLN A 93 19.44 0.33 0.40
C GLN A 93 19.20 0.84 1.82
N LYS A 94 20.22 1.49 2.38
CA LYS A 94 20.14 2.17 3.68
C LYS A 94 19.10 3.29 3.59
N GLY A 95 18.10 3.26 4.47
CA GLY A 95 17.02 4.26 4.49
C GLY A 95 15.65 3.68 4.16
N VAL A 96 15.59 2.59 3.39
CA VAL A 96 14.33 1.88 3.03
C VAL A 96 13.51 1.54 4.26
N SER A 97 14.12 0.94 5.29
CA SER A 97 13.45 0.58 6.53
C SER A 97 12.83 1.79 7.25
N ARG A 98 13.51 2.95 7.22
CA ARG A 98 13.00 4.18 7.83
C ARG A 98 11.81 4.75 7.06
N ILE A 99 11.91 4.80 5.73
CA ILE A 99 10.82 5.25 4.85
C ILE A 99 9.62 4.32 5.00
N LYS A 100 9.83 3.01 4.91
CA LYS A 100 8.81 1.98 5.11
C LYS A 100 8.06 2.19 6.42
N LYS A 101 8.78 2.31 7.55
CA LYS A 101 8.17 2.53 8.86
C LYS A 101 7.33 3.81 8.92
N SER A 102 7.84 4.92 8.36
CA SER A 102 7.14 6.20 8.35
C SER A 102 5.86 6.13 7.50
N MET A 103 5.95 5.54 6.31
CA MET A 103 4.79 5.32 5.44
C MET A 103 3.77 4.38 6.11
N SER A 104 4.18 3.25 6.70
CA SER A 104 3.27 2.36 7.43
C SER A 104 2.44 3.12 8.47
N LYS A 105 3.08 4.06 9.18
CA LYS A 105 2.40 4.89 10.17
C LYS A 105 1.39 5.85 9.52
N ALA A 106 1.78 6.55 8.45
CA ALA A 106 0.89 7.48 7.75
C ALA A 106 -0.38 6.78 7.21
N PHE A 107 -0.21 5.60 6.61
CA PHE A 107 -1.34 4.79 6.15
C PHE A 107 -2.22 4.30 7.31
N SER A 108 -1.60 3.83 8.40
CA SER A 108 -2.34 3.40 9.59
C SER A 108 -3.18 4.52 10.19
N ASP A 109 -2.62 5.72 10.33
CA ASP A 109 -3.33 6.87 10.90
C ASP A 109 -4.44 7.37 9.95
N CYS A 110 -4.21 7.37 8.64
CA CYS A 110 -5.26 7.62 7.66
C CYS A 110 -6.41 6.60 7.77
N PHE A 111 -6.11 5.30 7.89
CA PHE A 111 -7.14 4.27 8.02
C PHE A 111 -7.97 4.42 9.29
N LYS A 112 -7.34 4.75 10.43
CA LYS A 112 -8.08 5.04 11.67
C LYS A 112 -9.08 6.17 11.48
N LEU A 113 -8.65 7.27 10.85
CA LEU A 113 -9.52 8.41 10.56
C LEU A 113 -10.66 8.08 9.59
N LEU A 114 -10.43 7.15 8.65
CA LEU A 114 -11.48 6.63 7.80
C LEU A 114 -12.43 5.70 8.58
N ASP A 115 -11.94 4.88 9.51
CA ASP A 115 -12.72 3.91 10.28
C ASP A 115 -13.67 4.51 11.34
N GLY A 116 -13.81 5.83 11.36
CA GLY A 116 -14.78 6.52 12.20
C GLY A 116 -14.20 7.10 13.47
N ASP A 117 -12.88 7.07 13.63
CA ASP A 117 -12.23 8.01 14.53
C ASP A 117 -12.67 9.43 14.16
N LYS A 118 -13.08 10.22 15.15
CA LYS A 118 -13.53 11.58 14.92
C LYS A 118 -12.41 12.36 14.21
N LEU A 119 -12.69 12.80 12.98
CA LEU A 119 -11.80 13.68 12.24
C LEU A 119 -11.78 15.05 12.94
N THR A 120 -10.82 15.23 13.84
CA THR A 120 -10.55 16.53 14.45
C THR A 120 -9.44 17.23 13.68
N LYS A 121 -9.43 18.58 13.74
CA LYS A 121 -8.36 19.39 13.15
C LYS A 121 -6.98 18.92 13.63
N GLU A 122 -6.82 18.71 14.94
CA GLU A 122 -5.58 18.22 15.54
C GLU A 122 -5.09 16.88 14.94
N ARG A 123 -6.00 15.92 14.72
CA ARG A 123 -5.62 14.63 14.14
C ARG A 123 -5.26 14.74 12.66
N GLN A 124 -5.95 15.60 11.92
CA GLN A 124 -5.58 15.91 10.55
C GLN A 124 -4.22 16.62 10.49
N ASP A 125 -3.96 17.60 11.36
CA ASP A 125 -2.69 18.31 11.45
C ASP A 125 -1.53 17.34 11.78
N ASN A 126 -1.77 16.38 12.67
CA ASN A 126 -0.79 15.33 13.00
C ASN A 126 -0.49 14.41 11.79
N LEU A 127 -1.51 14.02 11.03
CA LEU A 127 -1.34 13.24 9.79
C LEU A 127 -0.58 14.07 8.75
N ASP A 128 -0.95 15.34 8.57
CA ASP A 128 -0.31 16.28 7.65
C ASP A 128 1.18 16.44 7.96
N GLN A 129 1.54 16.60 9.24
CA GLN A 129 2.93 16.70 9.67
C GLN A 129 3.70 15.41 9.42
N LEU A 130 3.11 14.25 9.77
CA LEU A 130 3.73 12.94 9.52
C LEU A 130 3.98 12.71 8.03
N ILE A 131 3.06 13.16 7.17
CA ILE A 131 3.21 13.10 5.72
C ILE A 131 4.33 14.02 5.25
N ALA A 132 4.38 15.27 5.73
CA ALA A 132 5.45 16.21 5.41
C ALA A 132 6.83 15.64 5.78
N ASP A 133 6.96 15.10 6.99
CA ASP A 133 8.20 14.47 7.47
C ASP A 133 8.59 13.25 6.61
N THR A 134 7.60 12.45 6.21
CA THR A 134 7.82 11.29 5.34
C THR A 134 8.31 11.71 3.96
N LYS A 135 7.77 12.79 3.37
CA LYS A 135 8.25 13.34 2.09
C LYS A 135 9.67 13.86 2.19
N VAL A 136 10.03 14.53 3.28
CA VAL A 136 11.42 14.94 3.54
C VAL A 136 12.34 13.72 3.61
N LEU A 137 11.90 12.63 4.27
CA LEU A 137 12.67 11.39 4.30
C LEU A 137 12.84 10.79 2.90
N ILE A 138 11.80 10.74 2.07
CA ILE A 138 11.87 10.21 0.69
C ILE A 138 12.90 11.01 -0.13
N ARG A 139 12.80 12.35 -0.12
CA ARG A 139 13.70 13.24 -0.88
C ARG A 139 15.15 13.19 -0.44
N ARG A 140 15.41 12.76 0.80
CA ARG A 140 16.77 12.60 1.33
C ARG A 140 17.53 11.44 0.66
N TYR A 141 16.83 10.46 0.08
CA TYR A 141 17.46 9.27 -0.50
C TYR A 141 17.32 9.25 -2.02
N SER A 142 18.42 9.56 -2.72
CA SER A 142 18.47 9.64 -4.19
C SER A 142 18.10 8.34 -4.89
N PHE A 143 18.30 7.21 -4.23
CA PHE A 143 18.09 5.88 -4.80
C PHE A 143 16.66 5.73 -5.35
N LEU A 144 15.65 6.38 -4.75
CA LEU A 144 14.25 6.30 -5.21
C LEU A 144 13.98 7.07 -6.51
N SER A 145 14.86 7.99 -6.86
CA SER A 145 14.78 8.84 -8.06
C SER A 145 15.72 8.36 -9.17
N GLU A 146 16.49 7.29 -8.92
CA GLU A 146 17.39 6.68 -9.89
C GLU A 146 16.65 5.64 -10.73
N ALA A 147 16.83 5.70 -12.06
CA ALA A 147 16.23 4.78 -13.03
C ALA A 147 16.62 3.29 -12.83
N ARG A 148 17.47 2.97 -11.84
CA ARG A 148 18.03 1.64 -11.58
C ARG A 148 17.46 0.91 -10.36
N PHE A 149 16.26 1.27 -9.90
CA PHE A 149 15.48 0.37 -9.03
C PHE A 149 14.97 -0.83 -9.83
N GLY A 150 15.85 -1.75 -10.26
CA GLY A 150 15.41 -3.03 -10.84
C GLY A 150 16.36 -3.84 -11.72
N ASN A 151 17.42 -3.29 -12.32
CA ASN A 151 18.32 -4.10 -13.16
C ASN A 151 19.60 -4.48 -12.40
N GLN A 152 19.48 -5.40 -11.44
CA GLN A 152 20.51 -6.43 -11.38
C GLN A 152 20.12 -7.47 -12.42
N ASP A 153 20.61 -7.27 -13.64
CA ASP A 153 20.75 -8.37 -14.58
C ASP A 153 21.44 -9.50 -13.84
N SER A 154 20.71 -10.58 -13.64
CA SER A 154 21.26 -11.89 -13.38
C SER A 154 22.40 -12.10 -14.36
N LYS A 155 23.65 -11.94 -13.90
CA LYS A 155 24.81 -12.50 -14.58
C LYS A 155 24.66 -14.02 -14.52
N LEU A 156 23.82 -14.56 -15.40
CA LEU A 156 23.95 -15.94 -15.88
C LEU A 156 25.22 -15.97 -16.71
N THR A 157 26.32 -16.16 -15.99
CA THR A 157 27.59 -16.58 -16.56
C THR A 157 27.36 -18.02 -16.98
N ILE A 158 26.93 -18.24 -18.22
CA ILE A 158 27.02 -19.56 -18.84
C ILE A 158 28.49 -19.67 -19.28
N LYS A 159 29.26 -20.43 -18.50
CA LYS A 159 30.52 -21.01 -18.96
C LYS A 159 30.22 -22.26 -19.76
#